data_AF-A0A4Q3XYF7-F1
#
_entry.id   AF-A0A4Q3XYF7-F1
#
_cell.length_a   1.000
_cell.length_b   1.000
_cell.length_c   1.000
_cell.angle_alpha   90.00
_cell.angle_beta   90.00
_cell.angle_gamma   90.00
#
_symmetry.space_group_name_H-M   'P 1'
#
loop_
_entity.id
_entity.type
_entity.pdbx_description
1 polymer ?
#
loop_
_entity_poly.entity_id
_entity_poly.type
_entity_poly.pdbx_seq_one_letter_code
_entity_poly.pdbx_strand_id
1 'polypeptide(L)'
;MGRFTQAGAKGSIAAFSDHFRYKVLSDGPGWWFDTDVLCLADASRYEELEQSVDGAIVGREDALRINGAVFGCTNPRIAKDLLQQAEAVGTEFEWGAIGPHLITSMVAARPSQFKVMDATVFYPVHYFHADWPLLPEYREQCVNAVSGSLSLHLWNEYYRRWRIPKELGPCAGSFLDDFLATEPASCPRISVDTCRALRDFGSMRAASKCVASLESKLVSLRRGARRWYRG
;
A
#
# COMPACT_ATOMS: atom_id res chain seq x y z
N MET A 1 -11.73 11.58 18.15
CA MET A 1 -12.00 10.91 16.85
C MET A 1 -12.68 9.57 17.12
N GLY A 2 -13.77 9.25 16.40
CA GLY A 2 -14.45 7.96 16.52
C GLY A 2 -13.62 6.81 15.91
N ARG A 3 -13.99 5.55 16.16
CA ARG A 3 -13.33 4.40 15.53
C ARG A 3 -13.71 4.31 14.05
N PHE A 4 -12.74 4.30 13.15
CA PHE A 4 -12.98 4.07 11.72
C PHE A 4 -13.50 2.65 11.46
N THR A 5 -14.54 2.55 10.64
CA THR A 5 -15.14 1.33 10.14
C THR A 5 -14.94 1.26 8.63
N GLN A 6 -14.14 0.31 8.18
CA GLN A 6 -13.79 0.17 6.77
C GLN A 6 -14.32 -1.15 6.23
N ALA A 7 -15.17 -1.10 5.19
CA ALA A 7 -15.84 -2.28 4.63
C ALA A 7 -16.49 -3.18 5.71
N GLY A 8 -17.14 -2.56 6.70
CA GLY A 8 -17.78 -3.23 7.83
C GLY A 8 -16.86 -3.68 8.98
N ALA A 9 -15.53 -3.51 8.85
CA ALA A 9 -14.57 -3.84 9.91
C ALA A 9 -14.24 -2.61 10.77
N LYS A 10 -14.60 -2.66 12.06
CA LYS A 10 -14.32 -1.59 13.04
C LYS A 10 -12.86 -1.57 13.46
N GLY A 11 -12.32 -0.38 13.69
CA GLY A 11 -10.95 -0.18 14.17
C GLY A 11 -9.88 -0.34 13.09
N SER A 12 -10.16 0.11 11.85
CA SER A 12 -9.19 0.01 10.76
C SER A 12 -7.97 0.91 11.01
N ILE A 13 -6.81 0.28 11.24
CA ILE A 13 -5.51 0.96 11.37
C ILE A 13 -5.11 1.59 10.03
N ALA A 14 -5.42 0.95 8.90
CA ALA A 14 -5.14 1.50 7.58
C ALA A 14 -5.89 2.82 7.35
N ALA A 15 -7.18 2.87 7.69
CA ALA A 15 -7.98 4.09 7.61
C ALA A 15 -7.47 5.20 8.56
N PHE A 16 -7.01 4.81 9.76
CA PHE A 16 -6.34 5.75 10.65
C PHE A 16 -5.05 6.30 10.04
N SER A 17 -4.23 5.44 9.44
CA SER A 17 -2.97 5.86 8.77
C SER A 17 -3.24 6.84 7.63
N ASP A 18 -4.27 6.59 6.81
CA ASP A 18 -4.69 7.50 5.74
C ASP A 18 -5.01 8.91 6.28
N HIS A 19 -5.85 9.00 7.32
CA HIS A 19 -6.19 10.27 7.95
C HIS A 19 -4.98 10.93 8.61
N PHE A 20 -4.21 10.15 9.38
CA PHE A 20 -3.08 10.64 10.14
C PHE A 20 -1.96 11.17 9.24
N ARG A 21 -1.71 10.53 8.10
CA ARG A 21 -0.78 11.00 7.05
C ARG A 21 -1.14 12.40 6.57
N TYR A 22 -2.40 12.65 6.23
CA TYR A 22 -2.83 13.99 5.83
C TYR A 22 -2.70 14.99 6.97
N LYS A 23 -3.01 14.56 8.21
CA LYS A 23 -2.88 15.44 9.37
C LYS A 23 -1.43 15.87 9.59
N VAL A 24 -0.47 14.95 9.55
CA VAL A 24 0.96 15.26 9.70
C VAL A 24 1.42 16.22 8.60
N LEU A 25 1.13 15.90 7.33
CA LEU A 25 1.54 16.72 6.19
C LEU A 25 0.79 18.06 6.10
N SER A 26 -0.32 18.22 6.82
CA SER A 26 -1.04 19.50 6.91
C SER A 26 -0.34 20.53 7.80
N ASP A 27 0.57 20.08 8.67
CA ASP A 27 1.26 20.93 9.64
C ASP A 27 2.55 21.55 9.07
N GLY A 28 3.09 21.01 7.98
CA GLY A 28 4.28 21.54 7.30
C GLY A 28 4.72 20.68 6.10
N PRO A 29 5.64 21.19 5.27
CA PRO A 29 6.18 20.42 4.15
C PRO A 29 7.04 19.25 4.64
N GLY A 30 7.11 18.18 3.84
CA GLY A 30 7.94 17.01 4.11
C GLY A 30 7.40 15.74 3.45
N TRP A 31 7.88 14.59 3.93
CA TRP A 31 7.47 13.28 3.42
C TRP A 31 6.74 12.44 4.46
N TRP A 32 5.82 11.64 3.96
CA TRP A 32 5.31 10.47 4.64
C TRP A 32 5.83 9.21 3.96
N PHE A 33 6.24 8.24 4.78
CA PHE A 33 6.54 6.88 4.37
C PHE A 33 5.75 5.92 5.26
N ASP A 34 5.04 4.96 4.66
CA ASP A 34 4.48 3.83 5.41
C ASP A 34 5.62 3.01 6.02
N THR A 35 5.33 2.39 7.17
CA THR A 35 6.34 1.67 7.97
C THR A 35 6.92 0.41 7.31
N ASP A 36 6.34 -0.01 6.19
CA ASP A 36 6.77 -1.13 5.36
C ASP A 36 7.30 -0.67 3.99
N VAL A 37 7.79 0.57 3.91
CA VAL A 37 8.58 1.08 2.78
C VAL A 37 10.06 1.06 3.15
N LEU A 38 10.87 0.42 2.31
CA LEU A 38 12.32 0.50 2.35
C LEU A 38 12.79 1.69 1.49
N CYS A 39 13.56 2.60 2.07
CA CYS A 39 14.25 3.64 1.31
C CYS A 39 15.56 3.05 0.76
N LEU A 40 15.69 3.05 -0.57
CA LEU A 40 16.82 2.47 -1.30
C LEU A 40 17.84 3.53 -1.72
N ALA A 41 17.41 4.79 -1.76
CA ALA A 41 18.22 5.93 -2.14
C ALA A 41 18.45 6.88 -0.96
N ASP A 42 19.52 7.66 -1.04
CA ASP A 42 19.83 8.74 -0.10
C ASP A 42 18.72 9.81 -0.06
N ALA A 43 18.61 10.47 1.09
CA ALA A 43 17.63 11.55 1.33
C ALA A 43 17.72 12.68 0.29
N SER A 44 18.93 12.97 -0.23
CA SER A 44 19.15 14.00 -1.25
C SER A 44 18.32 13.77 -2.53
N ARG A 45 18.06 12.51 -2.89
CA ARG A 45 17.23 12.18 -4.06
C ARG A 45 15.76 12.54 -3.86
N TYR A 46 15.29 12.54 -2.62
CA TYR A 46 13.94 13.00 -2.26
C TYR A 46 13.88 14.53 -2.19
N GLU A 47 14.93 15.17 -1.65
CA GLU A 47 15.08 16.64 -1.64
C GLU A 47 15.07 17.23 -3.07
N GLU A 48 15.74 16.56 -4.02
CA GLU A 48 15.70 16.94 -5.44
C GLU A 48 14.26 16.91 -6.00
N LEU A 49 13.44 15.95 -5.58
CA LEU A 49 12.04 15.88 -6.00
C LEU A 49 11.21 16.99 -5.35
N GLU A 50 11.42 17.31 -4.08
CA GLU A 50 10.76 18.42 -3.39
C GLU A 50 10.98 19.74 -4.13
N GLN A 51 12.21 20.01 -4.56
CA GLN A 51 12.55 21.24 -5.28
C GLN A 51 11.87 21.36 -6.65
N SER A 52 11.34 20.25 -7.19
CA SER A 52 10.78 20.20 -8.53
C SER A 52 9.28 20.51 -8.61
N VAL A 53 8.58 20.69 -7.48
CA VAL A 53 7.13 20.97 -7.47
C VAL A 53 6.73 21.82 -6.25
N ASP A 54 5.85 22.79 -6.47
CA ASP A 54 5.06 23.45 -5.42
C ASP A 54 3.68 22.78 -5.33
N GLY A 55 3.55 21.77 -4.48
CA GLY A 55 2.39 20.88 -4.46
C GLY A 55 2.62 19.60 -3.67
N ALA A 56 2.35 18.46 -4.30
CA ALA A 56 2.58 17.14 -3.74
C ALA A 56 3.25 16.18 -4.76
N ILE A 57 3.96 15.19 -4.24
CA ILE A 57 4.67 14.16 -4.98
C ILE A 57 4.10 12.81 -4.55
N VAL A 58 3.61 12.04 -5.51
CA VAL A 58 2.95 10.76 -5.26
C VAL A 58 3.34 9.75 -6.34
N GLY A 59 3.26 8.45 -6.05
CA GLY A 59 3.56 7.39 -7.01
C GLY A 59 2.33 6.64 -7.49
N ARG A 60 2.37 6.15 -8.73
CA ARG A 60 1.38 5.20 -9.24
C ARG A 60 1.55 3.83 -8.60
N GLU A 61 0.46 3.26 -8.09
CA GLU A 61 0.40 1.83 -7.76
C GLU A 61 0.32 0.98 -9.04
N ASP A 62 -0.57 1.41 -9.93
CA ASP A 62 -0.93 0.77 -11.18
C ASP A 62 -1.36 1.84 -12.20
N ALA A 63 -1.87 1.42 -13.36
CA ALA A 63 -2.30 2.33 -14.42
C ALA A 63 -3.42 3.32 -14.01
N LEU A 64 -4.24 2.96 -13.01
CA LEU A 64 -5.45 3.67 -12.61
C LEU A 64 -5.37 4.27 -11.20
N ARG A 65 -4.43 3.83 -10.36
CA ARG A 65 -4.39 4.20 -8.94
C ARG A 65 -3.09 4.85 -8.52
N ILE A 66 -3.23 5.85 -7.65
CA ILE A 66 -2.14 6.44 -6.88
C ILE A 66 -2.08 5.78 -5.51
N ASN A 67 -0.87 5.46 -5.06
CA ASN A 67 -0.62 4.94 -3.71
C ASN A 67 -0.09 6.05 -2.79
N GLY A 68 -0.58 6.08 -1.55
CA GLY A 68 -0.22 7.06 -0.53
C GLY A 68 0.91 6.64 0.42
N ALA A 69 1.48 5.44 0.25
CA ALA A 69 2.54 4.89 1.11
C ALA A 69 3.84 5.70 1.04
N VAL A 70 4.09 6.38 -0.08
CA VAL A 70 5.14 7.38 -0.24
C VAL A 70 4.50 8.67 -0.74
N PHE A 71 4.49 9.70 0.11
CA PHE A 71 3.81 10.97 -0.16
C PHE A 71 4.69 12.15 0.24
N GLY A 72 5.22 12.87 -0.74
CA GLY A 72 5.88 14.15 -0.54
C GLY A 72 4.88 15.30 -0.61
N CYS A 73 4.97 16.27 0.28
CA CYS A 73 4.12 17.45 0.28
C CYS A 73 4.98 18.69 0.49
N THR A 74 5.11 19.53 -0.53
CA THR A 74 5.83 20.81 -0.43
C THR A 74 4.86 21.97 -0.18
N ASN A 75 3.57 21.78 -0.51
CA ASN A 75 2.50 22.71 -0.22
C ASN A 75 1.46 22.09 0.75
N PRO A 76 1.52 22.40 2.06
CA PRO A 76 0.64 21.80 3.07
C PRO A 76 -0.87 22.02 2.82
N ARG A 77 -1.26 22.94 1.93
CA ARG A 77 -2.68 23.12 1.55
C ARG A 77 -3.24 21.87 0.87
N ILE A 78 -2.43 21.12 0.12
CA ILE A 78 -2.87 19.86 -0.51
C ILE A 78 -3.26 18.84 0.56
N ALA A 79 -2.42 18.66 1.58
CA ALA A 79 -2.71 17.76 2.68
C ALA A 79 -3.91 18.23 3.54
N LYS A 80 -4.08 19.55 3.73
CA LYS A 80 -5.29 20.12 4.39
C LYS A 80 -6.56 19.80 3.64
N ASP A 81 -6.56 19.92 2.31
CA ASP A 81 -7.73 19.61 1.49
C ASP A 81 -8.05 18.11 1.51
N LEU A 82 -7.03 17.24 1.49
CA LEU A 82 -7.20 15.78 1.63
C LEU A 82 -7.77 15.43 3.01
N LEU A 83 -7.24 16.05 4.07
CA LEU A 83 -7.71 15.86 5.44
C LEU A 83 -9.18 16.26 5.56
N GLN A 84 -9.55 17.45 5.07
CA GLN A 84 -10.93 17.94 5.11
C GLN A 84 -11.89 17.02 4.35
N GLN A 85 -11.48 16.52 3.17
CA GLN A 85 -12.30 15.58 2.40
C GLN A 85 -12.43 14.23 3.10
N ALA A 86 -11.34 13.71 3.68
CA ALA A 86 -11.37 12.48 4.46
C ALA A 86 -12.30 12.59 5.69
N GLU A 87 -12.27 13.72 6.39
CA GLU A 87 -13.16 13.98 7.53
C GLU A 87 -14.63 14.12 7.12
N ALA A 88 -14.90 14.69 5.94
CA ALA A 88 -16.25 14.83 5.40
C ALA A 88 -16.89 13.49 5.02
N VAL A 89 -16.10 12.46 4.69
CA VAL A 89 -16.60 11.09 4.48
C VAL A 89 -17.12 10.47 5.78
N GLY A 90 -16.64 10.96 6.94
CA GLY A 90 -17.02 10.45 8.25
C GLY A 90 -16.18 9.27 8.70
N THR A 91 -16.77 8.35 9.45
CA THR A 91 -16.04 7.23 10.09
C THR A 91 -16.40 5.86 9.53
N GLU A 92 -17.33 5.78 8.58
CA GLU A 92 -17.75 4.52 7.95
C GLU A 92 -17.73 4.64 6.43
N PHE A 93 -16.91 3.82 5.77
CA PHE A 93 -16.69 3.91 4.34
C PHE A 93 -16.08 2.63 3.75
N GLU A 94 -16.07 2.54 2.42
CA GLU A 94 -15.43 1.44 1.68
C GLU A 94 -13.90 1.51 1.72
N TRP A 95 -13.25 0.39 1.41
CA TRP A 95 -11.79 0.36 1.35
C TRP A 95 -11.24 1.39 0.35
N GLY A 96 -10.17 2.07 0.75
CA GLY A 96 -9.48 3.07 -0.05
C GLY A 96 -10.20 4.41 -0.21
N ALA A 97 -11.43 4.57 0.31
CA ALA A 97 -12.25 5.77 0.12
C ALA A 97 -11.56 7.07 0.55
N ILE A 98 -10.84 7.06 1.68
CA ILE A 98 -10.06 8.21 2.16
C ILE A 98 -8.55 8.06 1.87
N GLY A 99 -8.12 6.93 1.30
CA GLY A 99 -6.74 6.64 0.96
C GLY A 99 -6.51 6.76 -0.55
N PRO A 100 -6.11 5.67 -1.24
CA PRO A 100 -5.74 5.71 -2.66
C PRO A 100 -6.84 6.28 -3.58
N HIS A 101 -8.13 6.05 -3.31
CA HIS A 101 -9.19 6.60 -4.16
C HIS A 101 -9.27 8.13 -4.05
N LEU A 102 -9.21 8.66 -2.83
CA LEU A 102 -9.24 10.10 -2.59
C LEU A 102 -8.04 10.81 -3.23
N ILE A 103 -6.84 10.26 -3.07
CA ILE A 103 -5.62 10.82 -3.67
C ILE A 103 -5.74 10.80 -5.19
N THR A 104 -6.16 9.67 -5.76
CA THR A 104 -6.34 9.52 -7.22
C THR A 104 -7.33 10.55 -7.77
N SER A 105 -8.47 10.73 -7.11
CA SER A 105 -9.46 11.74 -7.50
C SER A 105 -8.92 13.16 -7.39
N MET A 106 -8.13 13.48 -6.36
CA MET A 106 -7.53 14.80 -6.22
C MET A 106 -6.46 15.09 -7.29
N VAL A 107 -5.60 14.10 -7.60
CA VAL A 107 -4.63 14.18 -8.70
C VAL A 107 -5.33 14.45 -10.03
N ALA A 108 -6.43 13.74 -10.30
CA ALA A 108 -7.21 13.95 -11.52
C ALA A 108 -7.88 15.34 -11.57
N ALA A 109 -8.35 15.85 -10.44
CA ALA A 109 -9.01 17.17 -10.37
C ALA A 109 -8.03 18.35 -10.45
N ARG A 110 -6.78 18.17 -10.02
CA ARG A 110 -5.79 19.26 -9.90
C ARG A 110 -4.39 18.82 -10.37
N PRO A 111 -4.23 18.34 -11.61
CA PRO A 111 -2.99 17.70 -12.06
C PRO A 111 -1.75 18.59 -11.98
N SER A 112 -1.90 19.92 -12.10
CA SER A 112 -0.77 20.86 -11.98
C SER A 112 -0.21 20.99 -10.56
N GLN A 113 -0.93 20.53 -9.54
CA GLN A 113 -0.49 20.55 -8.14
C GLN A 113 0.21 19.26 -7.72
N PHE A 114 0.35 18.28 -8.64
CA PHE A 114 0.93 16.99 -8.35
C PHE A 114 2.04 16.62 -9.32
N LYS A 115 3.18 16.20 -8.77
CA LYS A 115 4.18 15.44 -9.51
C LYS A 115 3.90 13.96 -9.29
N VAL A 116 3.37 13.31 -10.33
CA VAL A 116 3.04 11.87 -10.29
C VAL A 116 4.22 11.07 -10.84
N MET A 117 4.85 10.28 -9.98
CA MET A 117 5.94 9.39 -10.33
C MET A 117 5.42 8.07 -10.91
N ASP A 118 6.19 7.50 -11.83
CA ASP A 118 5.95 6.14 -12.29
C ASP A 118 6.07 5.12 -11.14
N ALA A 119 5.38 3.99 -11.27
CA ALA A 119 5.42 2.92 -10.26
C ALA A 119 6.86 2.46 -9.98
N THR A 120 7.72 2.41 -10.99
CA THR A 120 9.13 2.00 -10.85
C THR A 120 9.96 2.87 -9.91
N VAL A 121 9.50 4.09 -9.59
CA VAL A 121 10.24 5.01 -8.72
C VAL A 121 10.05 4.67 -7.25
N PHE A 122 8.81 4.40 -6.81
CA PHE A 122 8.49 4.16 -5.40
C PHE A 122 7.99 2.74 -5.09
N TYR A 123 7.41 2.07 -6.10
CA TYR A 123 6.71 0.80 -6.02
C TYR A 123 7.15 -0.19 -7.12
N PRO A 124 8.48 -0.43 -7.30
CA PRO A 124 9.01 -1.21 -8.41
C PRO A 124 8.55 -2.67 -8.44
N VAL A 125 8.19 -3.23 -7.27
CA VAL A 125 7.58 -4.54 -7.16
C VAL A 125 6.09 -4.37 -6.91
N HIS A 126 5.28 -4.76 -7.89
CA HIS A 126 3.82 -4.69 -7.80
C HIS A 126 3.29 -5.63 -6.69
N TYR A 127 2.16 -5.30 -6.07
CA TYR A 127 1.61 -6.06 -4.94
C TYR A 127 1.28 -7.54 -5.26
N PHE A 128 1.08 -7.89 -6.54
CA PHE A 128 0.95 -9.30 -6.97
C PHE A 128 2.24 -10.12 -6.80
N HIS A 129 3.36 -9.44 -6.62
CA HIS A 129 4.70 -9.98 -6.47
C HIS A 129 5.27 -9.65 -5.08
N ALA A 130 4.40 -9.44 -4.09
CA ALA A 130 4.83 -9.13 -2.71
C ALA A 130 5.76 -10.22 -2.11
N ASP A 131 5.78 -11.42 -2.67
CA ASP A 131 6.66 -12.52 -2.26
C ASP A 131 8.10 -12.40 -2.80
N TRP A 132 8.34 -11.57 -3.82
CA TRP A 132 9.67 -11.41 -4.40
C TRP A 132 10.75 -11.00 -3.40
N PRO A 133 10.52 -10.02 -2.49
CA PRO A 133 11.53 -9.67 -1.49
C PRO A 133 11.82 -10.77 -0.47
N LEU A 134 10.87 -11.69 -0.24
CA LEU A 134 10.93 -12.70 0.82
C LEU A 134 11.57 -14.03 0.39
N LEU A 135 11.51 -14.36 -0.89
CA LEU A 135 11.88 -15.68 -1.40
C LEU A 135 13.15 -15.63 -2.28
N PRO A 136 14.11 -16.55 -2.09
CA PRO A 136 15.38 -16.52 -2.80
C PRO A 136 15.24 -16.76 -4.31
N GLU A 137 14.24 -17.54 -4.76
CA GLU A 137 14.00 -17.78 -6.20
C GLU A 137 13.59 -16.54 -6.99
N TYR A 138 13.18 -15.46 -6.32
CA TYR A 138 12.80 -14.19 -6.94
C TYR A 138 13.81 -13.08 -6.67
N ARG A 139 14.96 -13.40 -6.05
CA ARG A 139 15.97 -12.43 -5.66
C ARG A 139 16.42 -11.59 -6.85
N GLU A 140 16.79 -12.21 -7.97
CA GLU A 140 17.27 -11.49 -9.15
C GLU A 140 16.21 -10.58 -9.76
N GLN A 141 14.96 -11.03 -9.81
CA GLN A 141 13.83 -10.25 -10.30
C GLN A 141 13.61 -9.02 -9.41
N CYS A 142 13.70 -9.19 -8.08
CA CYS A 142 13.60 -8.09 -7.13
C CYS A 142 14.76 -7.10 -7.30
N VAL A 143 16.02 -7.58 -7.36
CA VAL A 143 17.22 -6.74 -7.59
C VAL A 143 17.09 -5.92 -8.88
N ASN A 144 16.65 -6.56 -9.97
CA ASN A 144 16.47 -5.88 -11.24
C ASN A 144 15.33 -4.85 -11.18
N ALA A 145 14.22 -5.16 -10.51
CA ALA A 145 13.09 -4.26 -10.39
C ALA A 145 13.44 -3.00 -9.60
N VAL A 146 14.20 -3.14 -8.51
CA VAL A 146 14.57 -2.01 -7.64
C VAL A 146 15.74 -1.17 -8.16
N SER A 147 16.39 -1.61 -9.24
CA SER A 147 17.54 -0.91 -9.80
C SER A 147 17.15 0.49 -10.29
N GLY A 148 17.61 1.52 -9.58
CA GLY A 148 17.32 2.92 -9.87
C GLY A 148 16.02 3.44 -9.23
N SER A 149 15.31 2.61 -8.48
CA SER A 149 14.17 3.01 -7.65
C SER A 149 14.64 3.79 -6.42
N LEU A 150 13.80 4.69 -5.92
CA LEU A 150 14.06 5.40 -4.67
C LEU A 150 13.61 4.59 -3.46
N SER A 151 12.52 3.84 -3.59
CA SER A 151 11.99 3.00 -2.52
C SER A 151 11.39 1.69 -3.00
N LEU A 152 11.14 0.79 -2.06
CA LEU A 152 10.40 -0.45 -2.24
C LEU A 152 9.33 -0.59 -1.16
N HIS A 153 8.07 -0.69 -1.55
CA HIS A 153 6.97 -1.02 -0.64
C HIS A 153 6.86 -2.55 -0.49
N LEU A 154 6.84 -3.04 0.74
CA LEU A 154 6.81 -4.48 1.06
C LEU A 154 5.40 -5.07 1.07
N TRP A 155 4.35 -4.24 0.97
CA TRP A 155 2.95 -4.67 0.93
C TRP A 155 2.59 -5.57 2.11
N ASN A 156 2.92 -5.17 3.34
CA ASN A 156 2.91 -6.01 4.55
C ASN A 156 1.53 -6.60 4.88
N GLU A 157 0.46 -6.04 4.31
CA GLU A 157 -0.88 -6.64 4.33
C GLU A 157 -0.91 -8.04 3.68
N TYR A 158 -0.13 -8.29 2.62
CA TYR A 158 0.05 -9.62 2.04
C TYR A 158 0.76 -10.55 3.02
N TYR A 159 1.80 -10.08 3.71
CA TYR A 159 2.52 -10.88 4.71
C TYR A 159 1.60 -11.28 5.86
N ARG A 160 0.75 -10.35 6.31
CA ARG A 160 -0.30 -10.62 7.29
C ARG A 160 -1.32 -11.65 6.80
N ARG A 161 -1.76 -11.56 5.54
CA ARG A 161 -2.71 -12.52 4.92
C ARG A 161 -2.12 -13.92 4.79
N TRP A 162 -0.84 -14.00 4.43
CA TRP A 162 -0.05 -15.22 4.35
C TRP A 162 0.36 -15.76 5.73
N ARG A 163 0.22 -14.95 6.78
CA ARG A 163 0.66 -15.27 8.15
C ARG A 163 2.16 -15.51 8.24
N ILE A 164 2.94 -14.76 7.48
CA ILE A 164 4.38 -14.74 7.63
C ILE A 164 4.69 -14.18 9.04
N PRO A 165 5.40 -14.94 9.91
CA PRO A 165 5.79 -14.49 11.23
C PRO A 165 6.77 -13.31 11.10
N LYS A 166 6.52 -12.23 11.85
CA LYS A 166 7.35 -11.01 11.82
C LYS A 166 8.48 -11.07 12.85
N GLU A 167 8.45 -12.09 13.70
CA GLU A 167 9.45 -12.41 14.71
C GLU A 167 10.61 -13.24 14.12
N LEU A 168 10.52 -13.62 12.85
CA LEU A 168 11.57 -14.31 12.10
C LEU A 168 12.14 -13.39 11.01
N GLY A 169 13.43 -13.57 10.72
CA GLY A 169 14.06 -12.96 9.56
C GLY A 169 13.53 -13.55 8.24
N PRO A 170 13.74 -12.86 7.11
CA PRO A 170 13.39 -13.34 5.77
C PRO A 170 14.14 -14.63 5.40
N CYS A 171 13.73 -15.28 4.32
CA CYS A 171 14.40 -16.51 3.86
C CYS A 171 15.85 -16.21 3.50
N ALA A 172 16.76 -17.11 3.88
CA ALA A 172 18.17 -16.98 3.53
C ALA A 172 18.37 -16.79 2.01
N GLY A 173 19.16 -15.79 1.63
CA GLY A 173 19.45 -15.47 0.24
C GLY A 173 18.28 -14.84 -0.53
N SER A 174 17.26 -14.32 0.15
CA SER A 174 16.27 -13.44 -0.49
C SER A 174 16.80 -12.01 -0.61
N PHE A 175 16.13 -11.17 -1.39
CA PHE A 175 16.48 -9.74 -1.47
C PHE A 175 16.43 -9.05 -0.09
N LEU A 176 15.38 -9.33 0.69
CA LEU A 176 15.23 -8.73 2.02
C LEU A 176 16.27 -9.26 3.02
N ASP A 177 16.73 -10.51 2.86
CA ASP A 177 17.84 -11.04 3.68
C ASP A 177 19.13 -10.28 3.41
N ASP A 178 19.48 -10.07 2.13
CA ASP A 178 20.65 -9.27 1.76
C ASP A 178 20.54 -7.83 2.24
N PHE A 179 19.36 -7.22 2.10
CA PHE A 179 19.11 -5.85 2.54
C PHE A 179 19.26 -5.69 4.06
N LEU A 180 18.82 -6.68 4.84
CA LEU A 180 18.92 -6.66 6.30
C LEU A 180 20.25 -7.20 6.83
N ALA A 181 21.07 -7.85 6.00
CA ALA A 181 22.37 -8.37 6.41
C ALA A 181 23.36 -7.26 6.82
N THR A 182 23.10 -6.01 6.44
CA THR A 182 23.85 -4.83 6.89
C THR A 182 23.49 -4.41 8.33
N GLU A 183 22.40 -4.93 8.88
CA GLU A 183 21.92 -4.63 10.23
C GLU A 183 22.29 -5.76 11.21
N PRO A 184 22.67 -5.44 12.46
CA PRO A 184 23.17 -6.42 13.45
C PRO A 184 22.11 -7.36 14.06
N ALA A 185 21.05 -7.73 13.33
CA ALA A 185 19.94 -8.51 13.88
C ALA A 185 20.15 -10.04 13.77
N SER A 186 20.41 -10.68 14.92
CA SER A 186 20.57 -12.12 15.11
C SER A 186 19.26 -12.91 15.15
N CYS A 187 18.29 -12.58 14.28
CA CYS A 187 17.00 -13.26 14.27
C CYS A 187 17.07 -14.55 13.43
N PRO A 188 16.54 -15.69 13.91
CA PRO A 188 16.41 -16.89 13.09
C PRO A 188 15.59 -16.60 11.82
N ARG A 189 16.05 -17.12 10.70
CA ARG A 189 15.38 -16.96 9.41
C ARG A 189 14.23 -17.97 9.26
N ILE A 190 13.14 -17.56 8.65
CA ILE A 190 12.12 -18.50 8.19
C ILE A 190 12.71 -19.42 7.10
N SER A 191 12.38 -20.70 7.12
CA SER A 191 12.79 -21.59 6.04
C SER A 191 12.00 -21.30 4.77
N VAL A 192 12.65 -21.47 3.61
CA VAL A 192 12.04 -21.25 2.29
C VAL A 192 10.76 -22.07 2.14
N ASP A 193 10.78 -23.36 2.52
CA ASP A 193 9.62 -24.24 2.41
C ASP A 193 8.45 -23.77 3.29
N THR A 194 8.73 -23.28 4.50
CA THR A 194 7.70 -22.74 5.39
C THR A 194 7.11 -21.45 4.80
N CYS A 195 7.96 -20.55 4.31
CA CYS A 195 7.52 -19.30 3.71
C CYS A 195 6.63 -19.54 2.48
N ARG A 196 7.03 -20.46 1.59
CA ARG A 196 6.23 -20.88 0.43
C ARG A 196 4.89 -21.46 0.84
N ALA A 197 4.89 -22.42 1.78
CA ALA A 197 3.65 -23.05 2.25
C ALA A 197 2.66 -22.03 2.83
N LEU A 198 3.16 -21.06 3.61
CA LEU A 198 2.35 -19.97 4.17
C LEU A 198 1.79 -19.03 3.07
N ARG A 199 2.64 -18.64 2.12
CA ARG A 199 2.24 -17.82 0.96
C ARG A 199 1.16 -18.51 0.15
N ASP A 200 1.35 -19.78 -0.19
CA ASP A 200 0.40 -20.57 -0.99
C ASP A 200 -0.93 -20.74 -0.25
N PHE A 201 -0.87 -21.17 1.01
CA PHE A 201 -2.06 -21.35 1.83
C PHE A 201 -2.86 -20.05 2.00
N GLY A 202 -2.17 -18.93 2.29
CA GLY A 202 -2.83 -17.63 2.44
C GLY A 202 -3.43 -17.13 1.13
N SER A 203 -2.76 -17.36 0.00
CA SER A 203 -3.25 -16.99 -1.33
C SER A 203 -4.48 -17.80 -1.73
N MET A 204 -4.47 -19.11 -1.47
CA MET A 204 -5.65 -19.99 -1.66
C MET A 204 -6.84 -19.51 -0.82
N ARG A 205 -6.61 -19.19 0.47
CA ARG A 205 -7.67 -18.71 1.35
C ARG A 205 -8.28 -17.39 0.88
N ALA A 206 -7.46 -16.48 0.34
CA ALA A 206 -7.94 -15.23 -0.24
C ALA A 206 -8.80 -15.49 -1.48
N ALA A 207 -8.37 -16.40 -2.36
CA ALA A 207 -9.13 -16.80 -3.55
C ALA A 207 -10.49 -17.42 -3.17
N SER A 208 -10.53 -18.35 -2.20
CA SER A 208 -11.78 -18.98 -1.74
C SER A 208 -12.77 -17.97 -1.16
N LYS A 209 -12.30 -16.96 -0.41
CA LYS A 209 -13.16 -15.88 0.09
C LYS A 209 -13.72 -15.01 -1.05
N CYS A 210 -12.92 -14.76 -2.08
CA CYS A 210 -13.37 -14.01 -3.27
C CYS A 210 -14.49 -14.76 -3.99
N VAL A 211 -14.32 -16.07 -4.23
CA VAL A 211 -15.34 -16.93 -4.83
C VAL A 211 -16.64 -16.91 -4.01
N ALA A 212 -16.55 -17.11 -2.69
CA ALA A 212 -17.72 -17.09 -1.81
C ALA A 212 -18.46 -15.72 -1.82
N SER A 213 -17.71 -14.62 -1.90
CA SER A 213 -18.27 -13.26 -2.01
C SER A 213 -19.00 -13.05 -3.34
N LEU A 214 -18.42 -13.50 -4.45
CA LEU A 214 -19.02 -13.42 -5.78
C LEU A 214 -20.30 -14.26 -5.87
N GLU A 215 -20.28 -15.48 -5.33
CA GLU A 215 -21.47 -16.35 -5.25
C GLU A 215 -22.59 -15.69 -4.44
N SER A 216 -22.26 -15.11 -3.29
CA SER A 216 -23.23 -14.37 -2.47
C SER A 216 -23.85 -13.18 -3.20
N LYS A 217 -23.03 -12.38 -3.91
CA LYS A 217 -23.51 -11.26 -4.75
C LYS A 217 -24.40 -11.75 -5.89
N LEU A 218 -24.05 -12.84 -6.56
CA LEU A 218 -24.85 -13.46 -7.62
C LEU A 218 -26.19 -13.99 -7.10
N VAL A 219 -26.21 -14.61 -5.92
CA VAL A 219 -27.45 -15.07 -5.26
C VAL A 219 -28.35 -13.88 -4.90
N SER A 220 -27.77 -12.79 -4.39
CA SER A 220 -28.50 -11.55 -4.09
C SER A 220 -29.12 -10.93 -5.35
N LEU A 221 -28.34 -10.81 -6.43
CA LEU A 221 -28.81 -10.32 -7.73
C LEU A 221 -29.94 -11.19 -8.31
N ARG A 222 -29.82 -12.52 -8.22
CA ARG A 222 -30.87 -13.46 -8.65
C ARG A 222 -32.15 -13.36 -7.83
N ARG A 223 -32.04 -13.10 -6.52
CA ARG A 223 -33.20 -12.85 -5.63
C ARG A 223 -33.87 -11.51 -5.93
N GLY A 224 -33.07 -10.48 -6.21
CA GLY A 224 -33.53 -9.18 -6.68
C GLY A 224 -34.32 -9.30 -7.97
N ALA A 225 -33.77 -9.95 -9.00
CA ALA A 225 -34.43 -10.12 -10.31
C ALA A 225 -35.76 -10.87 -10.23
N ARG A 226 -35.89 -11.89 -9.36
CA ARG A 226 -37.17 -12.60 -9.15
C ARG A 226 -38.27 -11.74 -8.50
N ARG A 227 -37.90 -10.66 -7.82
CA ARG A 227 -38.84 -9.72 -7.19
C ARG A 227 -39.43 -8.74 -8.20
N TRP A 228 -38.74 -8.47 -9.31
CA TRP A 228 -39.22 -7.63 -10.42
C TRP A 228 -40.16 -8.37 -11.38
N TYR A 229 -40.05 -9.70 -11.49
CA TYR A 229 -40.90 -10.52 -12.37
C TYR A 229 -42.23 -10.99 -11.73
N ARG A 230 -42.55 -10.54 -10.51
CA ARG A 230 -43.82 -10.85 -9.79
C ARG A 230 -44.65 -9.60 -9.46
N GLY A 231 -44.40 -8.50 -10.16
CA GLY A 231 -45.21 -7.27 -10.11
C GLY A 231 -45.98 -7.09 -11.40
#